data_AF-A0A7Y0GQJ4-F1
#
_entry.id   AF-A0A7Y0GQJ4-F1
#
_cell.length_a   1.000
_cell.length_b   1.000
_cell.length_c   1.000
_cell.angle_alpha   90.00
_cell.angle_beta   90.00
_cell.angle_gamma   90.00
#
_symmetry.space_group_name_H-M   'P 1'
#
loop_
_entity.id
_entity.type
_entity.pdbx_description
1 polymer ?
#
loop_
_entity_poly.entity_id
_entity_poly.type
_entity_poly.pdbx_seq_one_letter_code
_entity_poly.pdbx_strand_id
1 'polypeptide(L)'
;MKNLPKQLTSVCCLLMAGNACFGVGIDKEERRAFQPTEWVAASDENLSNMRGGFDAGSGLTVSFGVVRTVSINGDLVNKTSFTLPDMTKITSEQARTASAAIAEAGIVQNGPGNFVDTNVKSQLSSGTIIQNTLNAQKIQTLTVINTGVNSLGLFKAINTQSVLKDALLGSLGVR
;
A
#
# COMPACT_ATOMS: atom_id res chain seq x y z
N MET A 1 41.81 30.13 -36.86
CA MET A 1 41.22 31.43 -36.47
C MET A 1 41.36 32.37 -37.66
N LYS A 2 40.34 32.48 -38.50
CA LYS A 2 40.36 33.27 -39.75
C LYS A 2 39.20 34.28 -39.75
N ASN A 3 39.59 35.53 -39.54
CA ASN A 3 39.16 36.77 -40.20
C ASN A 3 37.67 37.20 -40.18
N LEU A 4 37.37 38.20 -39.35
CA LEU A 4 36.51 39.37 -39.67
C LEU A 4 37.40 40.44 -40.39
N PRO A 5 36.94 41.60 -40.94
CA PRO A 5 35.58 42.22 -40.96
C PRO A 5 35.20 43.07 -42.23
N LYS A 6 34.06 43.80 -42.12
CA LYS A 6 33.59 45.00 -42.90
C LYS A 6 32.80 44.63 -44.19
N GLN A 7 31.62 45.15 -44.52
CA GLN A 7 30.97 46.48 -44.38
C GLN A 7 29.43 46.24 -44.37
N LEU A 8 28.60 46.80 -43.48
CA LEU A 8 28.10 48.18 -43.40
C LEU A 8 27.03 48.57 -44.45
N THR A 9 25.76 48.27 -44.16
CA THR A 9 24.60 49.15 -44.41
C THR A 9 23.46 48.60 -43.53
N SER A 10 23.13 49.21 -42.38
CA SER A 10 22.40 50.49 -42.22
C SER A 10 21.04 50.42 -42.94
N VAL A 11 19.87 50.66 -42.37
CA VAL A 11 19.37 51.12 -41.06
C VAL A 11 17.83 51.05 -41.20
N CYS A 12 17.10 50.94 -40.07
CA CYS A 12 15.67 51.27 -39.88
C CYS A 12 14.61 50.47 -40.65
N CYS A 13 13.78 49.70 -39.93
CA CYS A 13 12.47 50.15 -39.42
C CYS A 13 11.43 50.42 -40.52
N LEU A 14 10.49 49.49 -40.71
CA LEU A 14 9.09 49.83 -40.47
C LEU A 14 8.23 48.58 -40.18
N LEU A 15 7.44 48.70 -39.12
CA LEU A 15 6.30 47.87 -38.76
C LEU A 15 5.20 47.89 -39.85
N MET A 16 4.32 46.89 -39.75
CA MET A 16 2.99 46.75 -40.38
C MET A 16 2.93 46.15 -41.79
N ALA A 17 2.54 44.88 -41.88
CA ALA A 17 1.19 44.48 -42.29
C ALA A 17 1.15 42.99 -42.67
N GLY A 18 0.13 42.27 -42.19
CA GLY A 18 -0.29 40.99 -42.75
C GLY A 18 0.37 39.77 -42.13
N ASN A 19 -0.23 39.25 -41.05
CA ASN A 19 -0.20 37.81 -40.81
C ASN A 19 -0.84 37.13 -42.03
N ALA A 20 -0.03 36.71 -42.99
CA ALA A 20 -0.44 35.69 -43.94
C ALA A 20 -0.66 34.43 -43.11
N CYS A 21 -1.93 34.10 -42.90
CA CYS A 21 -2.36 32.83 -42.36
C CYS A 21 -1.83 31.76 -43.34
N PHE A 22 -0.69 31.14 -43.03
CA PHE A 22 -0.33 29.88 -43.66
C PHE A 22 -1.35 28.87 -43.17
N GLY A 23 -2.45 28.75 -43.91
CA GLY A 23 -3.38 27.64 -43.77
C GLY A 23 -2.59 26.38 -44.00
N VAL A 24 -2.37 25.60 -42.94
CA VAL A 24 -2.06 24.18 -43.08
C VAL A 24 -3.21 23.62 -43.90
N GLY A 25 -2.93 23.24 -45.14
CA GLY A 25 -3.88 22.52 -45.97
C GLY A 25 -4.31 21.32 -45.16
N ILE A 26 -5.56 21.31 -44.70
CA ILE A 26 -6.21 20.06 -44.35
C ILE A 26 -6.37 19.38 -45.70
N ASP A 27 -5.43 18.49 -46.02
CA ASP A 27 -5.62 17.53 -47.09
C ASP A 27 -7.03 16.97 -46.92
N LYS A 28 -7.85 17.09 -47.97
CA LYS A 28 -9.14 16.45 -48.02
C LYS A 28 -8.86 14.95 -47.90
N GLU A 29 -8.88 14.46 -46.68
CA GLU A 29 -8.98 13.04 -46.40
C GLU A 29 -10.32 12.64 -47.02
N GLU A 30 -10.26 12.04 -48.22
CA GLU A 30 -11.42 11.38 -48.82
C GLU A 30 -12.04 10.54 -47.71
N ARG A 31 -13.29 10.82 -47.33
CA ARG A 31 -14.05 9.91 -46.47
C ARG A 31 -14.16 8.59 -47.22
N ARG A 32 -13.19 7.70 -47.00
CA ARG A 32 -13.22 6.34 -47.51
C ARG A 32 -14.50 5.69 -46.98
N ALA A 33 -15.29 5.13 -47.89
CA ALA A 33 -16.46 4.36 -47.53
C ALA A 33 -16.02 3.20 -46.60
N PHE A 34 -16.85 2.89 -45.60
CA PHE A 34 -16.60 1.78 -44.68
C PHE A 34 -16.42 0.48 -45.48
N GLN A 35 -15.22 -0.10 -45.42
CA GLN A 35 -14.90 -1.39 -46.06
C GLN A 35 -14.83 -2.49 -44.99
N PRO A 36 -15.87 -3.34 -44.86
CA PRO A 36 -15.96 -4.32 -43.78
C PRO A 36 -14.84 -5.36 -43.80
N THR A 37 -14.24 -5.60 -44.96
CA THR A 37 -13.17 -6.60 -45.18
C THR A 37 -11.79 -6.12 -44.76
N GLU A 38 -11.61 -4.82 -44.54
CA GLU A 38 -10.32 -4.23 -44.12
C GLU A 38 -10.19 -4.10 -42.59
N TRP A 39 -11.29 -4.33 -41.85
CA TRP A 39 -11.34 -4.17 -40.40
C TRP A 39 -11.22 -5.53 -39.71
N VAL A 40 -10.13 -5.71 -38.97
CA VAL A 40 -9.96 -6.86 -38.07
C VAL A 40 -10.70 -6.57 -36.77
N ALA A 41 -11.58 -7.48 -36.35
CA ALA A 41 -12.25 -7.37 -35.07
C ALA A 41 -11.20 -7.27 -33.94
N ALA A 42 -11.31 -6.24 -33.09
CA ALA A 42 -10.50 -6.15 -31.90
C ALA A 42 -10.78 -7.36 -31.00
N SER A 43 -9.74 -7.93 -30.41
CA SER A 43 -9.91 -9.02 -29.45
C SER A 43 -10.75 -8.55 -28.25
N ASP A 44 -11.46 -9.48 -27.61
CA ASP A 44 -12.24 -9.19 -26.40
C ASP A 44 -11.38 -8.59 -25.29
N GLU A 45 -10.12 -9.02 -25.19
CA GLU A 45 -9.14 -8.49 -24.24
C GLU A 45 -8.79 -7.03 -24.52
N ASN A 46 -8.56 -6.66 -25.79
CA ASN A 46 -8.30 -5.27 -26.19
C ASN A 46 -9.51 -4.38 -25.91
N LEU A 47 -10.71 -4.85 -26.22
CA LEU A 47 -11.95 -4.12 -25.92
C LEU A 47 -12.21 -4.01 -24.42
N SER A 48 -11.87 -5.04 -23.64
CA SER A 48 -11.96 -5.03 -22.18
C SER A 48 -11.04 -3.97 -21.57
N ASN A 49 -9.78 -3.94 -22.02
CA ASN A 49 -8.78 -2.97 -21.57
C ASN A 49 -9.16 -1.53 -21.95
N MET A 50 -9.66 -1.30 -23.16
CA MET A 50 -10.15 0.02 -23.59
C MET A 50 -11.41 0.46 -22.83
N ARG A 51 -12.27 -0.46 -22.43
CA ARG A 51 -13.43 -0.20 -21.55
C ARG A 51 -13.05 -0.05 -20.08
N GLY A 52 -11.76 -0.16 -19.75
CA GLY A 52 -11.22 0.02 -18.41
C GLY A 52 -11.27 -1.21 -17.51
N GLY A 53 -11.87 -2.33 -17.95
CA GLY A 53 -12.01 -3.57 -17.18
C GLY A 53 -12.60 -3.39 -15.76
N PHE A 54 -12.65 -4.47 -14.98
CA PHE A 54 -12.86 -4.38 -13.54
C PHE A 54 -11.59 -4.87 -12.83
N ASP A 55 -10.91 -3.97 -12.12
CA ASP A 55 -9.83 -4.34 -11.18
C ASP A 55 -10.39 -4.30 -9.76
N ALA A 56 -10.79 -5.46 -9.23
CA ALA A 56 -11.22 -5.60 -7.84
C ALA A 56 -10.05 -5.46 -6.84
N GLY A 57 -8.81 -5.33 -7.33
CA GLY A 57 -7.60 -5.31 -6.52
C GLY A 57 -7.29 -6.68 -5.88
N SER A 58 -6.30 -6.69 -5.00
CA SER A 58 -5.90 -7.89 -4.23
C SER A 58 -6.85 -8.22 -3.06
N GLY A 59 -8.01 -7.56 -2.97
CA GLY A 59 -8.91 -7.62 -1.81
C GLY A 59 -8.40 -6.84 -0.59
N LEU A 60 -9.08 -7.04 0.55
CA LEU A 60 -8.64 -6.51 1.84
C LEU A 60 -7.46 -7.32 2.36
N THR A 61 -6.36 -6.65 2.69
CA THR A 61 -5.24 -7.22 3.43
C THR A 61 -5.11 -6.46 4.73
N VAL A 62 -4.95 -7.20 5.83
CA VAL A 62 -4.76 -6.65 7.17
C VAL A 62 -3.49 -7.24 7.75
N SER A 63 -2.52 -6.39 8.10
CA SER A 63 -1.30 -6.80 8.79
C SER A 63 -1.38 -6.40 10.27
N PHE A 64 -0.79 -7.21 11.12
CA PHE A 64 -0.78 -7.01 12.57
C PHE A 64 0.59 -7.36 13.15
N GLY A 65 1.14 -6.52 14.00
CA GLY A 65 2.38 -6.77 14.70
C GLY A 65 2.30 -6.30 16.14
N VAL A 66 2.97 -7.02 17.04
CA VAL A 66 3.10 -6.64 18.45
C VAL A 66 4.56 -6.71 18.83
N VAL A 67 5.05 -5.66 19.49
CA VAL A 67 6.37 -5.64 20.09
C VAL A 67 6.21 -5.25 21.55
N ARG A 68 6.60 -6.13 22.46
CA ARG A 68 6.69 -5.87 23.88
C ARG A 68 8.16 -5.79 24.27
N THR A 69 8.51 -4.76 25.02
CA THR A 69 9.86 -4.57 25.55
C THR A 69 9.78 -4.25 27.03
N VAL A 70 10.78 -4.71 27.77
CA VAL A 70 11.07 -4.26 29.13
C VAL A 70 12.48 -3.69 29.12
N SER A 71 12.64 -2.46 29.57
CA SER A 71 13.93 -1.83 29.76
C SER A 71 14.15 -1.39 31.20
N ILE A 72 15.38 -1.53 31.71
CA ILE A 72 15.80 -1.09 33.04
C ILE A 72 16.91 -0.06 32.86
N ASN A 73 16.72 1.15 33.38
CA ASN A 73 17.65 2.27 33.27
C ASN A 73 18.04 2.66 31.82
N GLY A 74 17.21 2.28 30.84
CA GLY A 74 17.47 2.49 29.42
C GLY A 74 17.98 1.24 28.68
N ASP A 75 18.40 0.21 29.41
CA ASP A 75 18.88 -1.05 28.83
C ASP A 75 17.72 -2.01 28.57
N LEU A 76 17.63 -2.55 27.36
CA LEU A 76 16.61 -3.53 26.98
C LEU A 76 16.91 -4.90 27.62
N VAL A 77 16.08 -5.32 28.57
CA VAL A 77 16.26 -6.57 29.34
C VAL A 77 15.34 -7.71 28.90
N ASN A 78 14.21 -7.40 28.27
CA ASN A 78 13.34 -8.40 27.67
C ASN A 78 12.67 -7.84 26.41
N LYS A 79 12.49 -8.68 25.39
CA LYS A 79 11.78 -8.33 24.17
C LYS A 79 11.02 -9.53 23.63
N THR A 80 9.73 -9.33 23.36
CA THR A 80 8.88 -10.27 22.65
C THR A 80 8.33 -9.55 21.43
N SER A 81 8.50 -10.12 20.24
CA SER A 81 7.95 -9.53 19.01
C SER A 81 7.28 -10.58 18.15
N PHE A 82 6.15 -10.21 17.58
CA PHE A 82 5.36 -11.07 16.73
C PHE A 82 4.76 -10.28 15.57
N THR A 83 4.65 -10.88 14.38
CA THR A 83 4.13 -10.23 13.17
C THR A 83 3.32 -11.21 12.32
N LEU A 84 2.13 -10.78 11.92
CA LEU A 84 1.21 -11.41 10.97
C LEU A 84 1.17 -10.55 9.71
N PRO A 85 1.73 -11.04 8.58
CA PRO A 85 1.72 -10.30 7.31
C PRO A 85 0.31 -10.08 6.75
N ASP A 86 -0.56 -11.09 6.84
CA ASP A 86 -1.94 -11.02 6.37
C ASP A 86 -2.88 -11.85 7.26
N MET A 87 -3.68 -11.17 8.07
CA MET A 87 -4.68 -11.79 8.93
C MET A 87 -5.82 -12.45 8.15
N THR A 88 -6.03 -12.07 6.89
CA THR A 88 -7.10 -12.68 6.06
C THR A 88 -6.75 -14.09 5.58
N LYS A 89 -5.46 -14.46 5.67
CA LYS A 89 -4.94 -15.75 5.21
C LYS A 89 -4.35 -16.60 6.34
N ILE A 90 -4.63 -16.22 7.60
CA ILE A 90 -4.11 -16.96 8.75
C ILE A 90 -4.74 -18.34 8.84
N THR A 91 -3.92 -19.38 8.96
CA THR A 91 -4.41 -20.73 9.29
C THR A 91 -4.63 -20.86 10.79
N SER A 92 -5.51 -21.78 11.20
CA SER A 92 -5.75 -22.06 12.63
C SER A 92 -4.48 -22.52 13.36
N GLU A 93 -3.58 -23.23 12.67
CA GLU A 93 -2.28 -23.64 13.20
C GLU A 93 -1.34 -22.44 13.37
N GLN A 94 -1.25 -21.55 12.37
CA GLN A 94 -0.48 -20.30 12.47
C GLN A 94 -1.00 -19.40 13.59
N ALA A 95 -2.32 -19.32 13.78
CA ALA A 95 -2.94 -18.59 14.89
C ALA A 95 -2.57 -19.20 16.26
N ARG A 96 -2.49 -20.53 16.37
CA ARG A 96 -2.04 -21.20 17.59
C ARG A 96 -0.57 -20.91 17.88
N THR A 97 0.31 -21.05 16.91
CA THR A 97 1.75 -20.73 17.06
C THR A 97 1.94 -19.25 17.43
N ALA A 98 1.19 -18.36 16.80
CA ALA A 98 1.15 -16.93 17.12
C ALA A 98 0.75 -16.68 18.57
N SER A 99 -0.37 -17.28 18.98
CA SER A 99 -0.87 -17.13 20.34
C SER A 99 0.11 -17.68 21.37
N ALA A 100 0.75 -18.83 21.11
CA ALA A 100 1.78 -19.40 21.96
C ALA A 100 3.02 -18.49 22.08
N ALA A 101 3.48 -17.90 20.97
CA ALA A 101 4.62 -16.99 20.98
C ALA A 101 4.35 -15.68 21.76
N ILE A 102 3.12 -15.18 21.74
CA ILE A 102 2.70 -14.01 22.52
C ILE A 102 2.45 -14.38 24.00
N ALA A 103 1.94 -15.59 24.23
CA ALA A 103 1.65 -16.16 25.54
C ALA A 103 2.90 -16.50 26.33
N GLU A 104 4.04 -16.72 25.67
CA GLU A 104 5.31 -17.04 26.33
C GLU A 104 5.61 -15.98 27.42
N ALA A 105 5.52 -16.42 28.67
CA ALA A 105 5.72 -15.56 29.82
C ALA A 105 7.20 -15.17 29.94
N GLY A 106 7.47 -13.87 29.90
CA GLY A 106 8.80 -13.33 30.19
C GLY A 106 9.04 -13.27 31.69
N ILE A 107 10.25 -13.61 32.13
CA ILE A 107 10.68 -13.37 33.51
C ILE A 107 11.93 -12.48 33.45
N VAL A 108 11.87 -11.36 34.16
CA VAL A 108 12.97 -10.41 34.32
C VAL A 108 13.31 -10.33 35.79
N GLN A 109 14.57 -10.57 36.15
CA GLN A 109 15.05 -10.53 37.53
C GLN A 109 16.21 -9.54 37.61
N ASN A 110 16.02 -8.45 38.35
CA ASN A 110 17.01 -7.40 38.53
C ASN A 110 17.49 -7.33 39.99
N GLY A 111 18.73 -7.75 40.23
CA GLY A 111 19.34 -7.80 41.55
C GLY A 111 19.43 -9.20 42.17
N PRO A 112 20.17 -9.35 43.28
CA PRO A 112 20.35 -10.61 43.97
C PRO A 112 19.08 -11.04 44.73
N GLY A 113 18.94 -12.34 44.99
CA GLY A 113 17.83 -12.90 45.77
C GLY A 113 16.47 -12.95 45.07
N ASN A 114 16.41 -12.58 43.77
CA ASN A 114 15.22 -12.80 42.96
C ASN A 114 15.03 -14.30 42.69
N PHE A 115 13.81 -14.78 42.87
CA PHE A 115 13.44 -16.16 42.62
C PHE A 115 12.02 -16.22 42.06
N VAL A 116 11.88 -16.79 40.86
CA VAL A 116 10.58 -17.14 40.28
C VAL A 116 10.52 -18.65 40.15
N ASP A 117 9.52 -19.25 40.78
CA ASP A 117 9.25 -20.67 40.65
C ASP A 117 8.82 -21.00 39.21
N THR A 118 9.31 -22.12 38.65
CA THR A 118 8.99 -22.55 37.28
C THR A 118 7.50 -22.78 37.05
N ASN A 119 6.74 -23.12 38.09
CA ASN A 119 5.29 -23.29 38.04
C ASN A 119 4.59 -21.95 37.78
N VAL A 120 5.14 -20.83 38.27
CA VAL A 120 4.61 -19.49 38.00
C VAL A 120 4.72 -19.18 36.51
N LYS A 121 5.83 -19.58 35.86
CA LYS A 121 5.98 -19.41 34.40
C LYS A 121 4.90 -20.17 33.62
N SER A 122 4.56 -21.39 34.06
CA SER A 122 3.51 -22.21 33.43
C SER A 122 2.09 -21.71 33.73
N GLN A 123 1.89 -20.97 34.82
CA GLN A 123 0.60 -20.38 35.20
C GLN A 123 0.34 -19.03 34.52
N LEU A 124 1.39 -18.30 34.13
CA LEU A 124 1.23 -17.12 33.30
C LEU A 124 1.01 -17.52 31.85
N SER A 125 -0.26 -17.51 31.45
CA SER A 125 -0.70 -17.71 30.08
C SER A 125 -0.39 -16.52 29.16
N SER A 126 -0.04 -15.35 29.69
CA SER A 126 0.58 -14.25 28.94
C SER A 126 1.10 -13.17 29.88
N GLY A 127 2.28 -12.60 29.61
CA GLY A 127 2.78 -11.46 30.40
C GLY A 127 4.29 -11.41 30.58
N THR A 128 4.74 -10.46 31.38
CA THR A 128 6.12 -10.43 31.86
C THR A 128 6.11 -10.17 33.36
N ILE A 129 6.71 -11.06 34.14
CA ILE A 129 6.97 -10.81 35.55
C ILE A 129 8.32 -10.12 35.67
N ILE A 130 8.36 -9.05 36.44
CA ILE A 130 9.59 -8.34 36.76
C ILE A 130 9.77 -8.41 38.27
N GLN A 131 10.87 -9.03 38.71
CA GLN A 131 11.32 -8.99 40.10
C GLN A 131 12.52 -8.05 40.19
N ASN A 132 12.47 -7.16 41.16
CA ASN A 132 13.52 -6.18 41.35
C ASN A 132 13.81 -6.01 42.84
N THR A 133 15.05 -6.28 43.25
CA THR A 133 15.53 -6.13 44.62
C THR A 133 16.44 -4.92 44.81
N LEU A 134 16.72 -4.16 43.75
CA LEU A 134 17.56 -2.98 43.79
C LEU A 134 16.74 -1.68 43.92
N ASN A 135 17.27 -0.70 44.64
CA ASN A 135 16.65 0.63 44.76
C ASN A 135 16.90 1.49 43.52
N ALA A 136 16.01 2.48 43.30
CA ALA A 136 16.16 3.52 42.28
C ALA A 136 16.34 3.01 40.84
N GLN A 137 15.62 1.95 40.48
CA GLN A 137 15.64 1.38 39.13
C GLN A 137 14.49 1.94 38.30
N LYS A 138 14.80 2.48 37.11
CA LYS A 138 13.78 2.92 36.15
C LYS A 138 13.37 1.75 35.27
N ILE A 139 12.23 1.12 35.56
CA ILE A 139 11.70 0.00 34.80
C ILE A 139 10.61 0.53 33.87
N GLN A 140 10.74 0.25 32.57
CA GLN A 140 9.76 0.66 31.56
C GLN A 140 9.31 -0.55 30.75
N THR A 141 8.00 -0.75 30.67
CA THR A 141 7.40 -1.77 29.82
C THR A 141 6.63 -1.08 28.71
N LEU A 142 7.02 -1.31 27.46
CA LEU A 142 6.38 -0.73 26.28
C LEU A 142 5.83 -1.84 25.40
N THR A 143 4.52 -1.82 25.15
CA THR A 143 3.87 -2.66 24.15
C THR A 143 3.41 -1.77 23.00
N VAL A 144 3.95 -2.01 21.81
CA VAL A 144 3.56 -1.35 20.57
C VAL A 144 2.76 -2.33 19.73
N ILE A 145 1.58 -1.91 19.28
CA ILE A 145 0.76 -2.66 18.33
C ILE A 145 0.78 -1.90 17.01
N ASN A 146 1.23 -2.56 15.96
CA ASN A 146 1.26 -2.03 14.60
C ASN A 146 0.17 -2.72 13.78
N THR A 147 -0.69 -1.95 13.14
CA THR A 147 -1.72 -2.46 12.22
C THR A 147 -1.64 -1.73 10.90
N GLY A 148 -1.81 -2.46 9.80
CA GLY A 148 -1.85 -1.89 8.45
C GLY A 148 -2.99 -2.50 7.66
N VAL A 149 -3.74 -1.66 6.95
CA VAL A 149 -4.87 -2.09 6.11
C VAL A 149 -4.75 -1.53 4.70
N ASN A 150 -5.10 -2.34 3.69
CA ASN A 150 -5.23 -1.86 2.31
C ASN A 150 -6.65 -1.33 2.06
N SER A 151 -6.88 -0.05 2.36
CA SER A 151 -8.20 0.58 2.14
C SER A 151 -8.55 0.74 0.66
N LEU A 152 -7.56 0.92 -0.23
CA LEU A 152 -7.80 1.12 -1.66
C LEU A 152 -8.41 -0.12 -2.32
N GLY A 153 -7.89 -1.32 -1.99
CA GLY A 153 -8.48 -2.57 -2.46
C GLY A 153 -9.92 -2.76 -1.98
N LEU A 154 -10.20 -2.42 -0.72
CA LEU A 154 -11.56 -2.45 -0.18
C LEU A 154 -12.50 -1.48 -0.90
N PHE A 155 -12.07 -0.25 -1.17
CA PHE A 155 -12.89 0.72 -1.91
C PHE A 155 -13.16 0.26 -3.35
N LYS A 156 -12.16 -0.29 -4.05
CA LYS A 156 -12.36 -0.86 -5.39
C LYS A 156 -13.37 -2.01 -5.37
N ALA A 157 -13.30 -2.89 -4.38
CA ALA A 157 -14.24 -3.98 -4.21
C ALA A 157 -15.69 -3.49 -3.96
N ILE A 158 -15.87 -2.50 -3.07
CA ILE A 158 -17.20 -1.91 -2.79
C ILE A 158 -17.80 -1.27 -4.04
N ASN A 159 -17.01 -0.48 -4.78
CA ASN A 159 -17.47 0.16 -6.01
C ASN A 159 -17.85 -0.87 -7.09
N THR A 160 -17.02 -1.90 -7.27
CA THR A 160 -17.30 -2.97 -8.23
C THR A 160 -18.58 -3.74 -7.86
N GLN A 161 -18.78 -4.03 -6.57
CA GLN A 161 -20.02 -4.67 -6.10
C GLN A 161 -21.26 -3.81 -6.36
N SER A 162 -21.17 -2.48 -6.18
CA SER A 162 -22.27 -1.56 -6.51
C SER A 162 -22.58 -1.60 -8.01
N VAL A 163 -21.56 -1.45 -8.86
CA VAL A 163 -21.74 -1.45 -10.32
C VAL A 163 -22.32 -2.78 -10.81
N LEU A 164 -21.86 -3.92 -10.29
CA LEU A 164 -22.40 -5.24 -10.64
C LEU A 164 -23.85 -5.41 -10.17
N LYS A 165 -24.19 -4.92 -8.97
CA LYS A 165 -25.56 -4.95 -8.46
C LYS A 165 -26.47 -4.09 -9.34
N ASP A 166 -26.04 -2.89 -9.72
CA ASP A 166 -26.81 -1.99 -10.58
C ASP A 166 -26.97 -2.56 -11.99
N ALA A 167 -25.93 -3.18 -12.54
CA ALA A 167 -25.98 -3.88 -13.82
C ALA A 167 -26.91 -5.10 -13.79
N LEU A 168 -26.89 -5.90 -12.71
CA LEU A 168 -27.77 -7.07 -12.55
C LEU A 168 -29.24 -6.65 -12.41
N LEU A 169 -29.52 -5.62 -11.60
CA LEU A 169 -30.87 -5.09 -11.44
C LEU A 169 -31.38 -4.42 -12.73
N GLY A 170 -30.51 -3.73 -13.47
CA GLY A 170 -30.84 -3.15 -14.77
C GLY A 170 -31.00 -4.20 -15.88
N SER A 171 -30.27 -5.31 -15.81
CA SER A 171 -30.35 -6.41 -16.78
C SER A 171 -31.63 -7.24 -16.64
N LEU A 172 -32.26 -7.25 -15.46
CA LEU A 172 -33.52 -7.97 -15.23
C LEU A 172 -34.76 -7.26 -15.79
N GLY A 173 -34.58 -6.12 -16.46
CA GLY A 173 -35.55 -5.46 -17.34
C GLY A 173 -37.02 -5.73 -17.03
N VAL A 174 -37.67 -4.79 -16.35
CA VAL A 174 -39.14 -4.66 -16.43
C VAL A 174 -39.51 -4.65 -17.91
N ARG A 175 -40.16 -5.72 -18.37
CA ARG A 175 -40.90 -5.73 -19.64
C ARG A 175 -42.20 -4.98 -19.45
#